data_AF-A0A0C5BPT2-F1
#
_entry.id   AF-A0A0C5BPT2-F1
#
_cell.length_a   1.000
_cell.length_b   1.000
_cell.length_c   1.000
_cell.angle_alpha   90.00
_cell.angle_beta   90.00
_cell.angle_gamma   90.00
#
_symmetry.space_group_name_H-M   'P 1'
#
loop_
_entity.id
_entity.type
_entity.pdbx_description
1 polymer ?
#
loop_
_entity_poly.entity_id
_entity_poly.type
_entity_poly.pdbx_seq_one_letter_code
_entity_poly.pdbx_strand_id
1 'polypeptide(L)'
;MDKFLFVFFSLFALTLVTPVYADFSISIETDKIQYDFGDTVVVSGNIDGSTENEFIEFMIIGPSGSLVEIGRANIFDNGNFDYSFVTGGPSINSEGKYVIKAGFSEDNLFETKFFIGEIMDDVPVETEVDESNLYQCESEMCVEECEQDPNCTVFEELESQVIFPLSFVDPIIDPQFYVDRYNNELEYKEWFDRNYPDFTIYQAVGLSEPIPEWVRGVFAFWADGQISDEDLKNAIKFLVDSGIIILD
;
A
#
# COMPACT_ATOMS: atom_id res chain seq x y z
N MET A 1 57.39 28.05 -58.56
CA MET A 1 56.93 26.67 -58.82
C MET A 1 57.00 25.94 -57.51
N ASP A 2 55.81 25.71 -56.95
CA ASP A 2 55.55 25.59 -55.53
C ASP A 2 55.89 24.23 -54.93
N LYS A 3 56.27 24.28 -53.65
CA LYS A 3 56.54 23.13 -52.79
C LYS A 3 55.22 22.51 -52.33
N PHE A 4 54.98 21.25 -52.68
CA PHE A 4 53.87 20.46 -52.14
C PHE A 4 54.13 20.12 -50.67
N LEU A 5 53.32 20.67 -49.77
CA LEU A 5 53.27 20.34 -48.34
C LEU A 5 52.18 19.27 -48.15
N PHE A 6 52.56 18.01 -47.92
CA PHE A 6 51.64 16.94 -47.55
C PHE A 6 51.29 17.07 -46.06
N VAL A 7 50.06 17.49 -45.76
CA VAL A 7 49.49 17.45 -44.40
C VAL A 7 48.75 16.13 -44.25
N PHE A 8 49.31 15.20 -43.47
CA PHE A 8 48.60 13.99 -43.03
C PHE A 8 47.62 14.38 -41.91
N PHE A 9 46.33 14.46 -42.25
CA PHE A 9 45.25 14.58 -41.27
C PHE A 9 45.05 13.22 -40.60
N SER A 10 45.73 12.99 -39.47
CA SER A 10 45.50 11.82 -38.62
C SER A 10 44.12 11.95 -37.98
N LEU A 11 43.14 11.28 -38.56
CA LEU A 11 41.77 11.17 -38.06
C LEU A 11 41.79 10.37 -36.74
N PHE A 12 41.86 11.08 -35.60
CA PHE A 12 41.70 10.47 -34.29
C PHE A 12 40.22 10.13 -34.11
N ALA A 13 39.85 8.87 -34.35
CA ALA A 13 38.51 8.38 -34.11
C ALA A 13 38.23 8.42 -32.61
N LEU A 14 37.49 9.44 -32.17
CA LEU A 14 37.01 9.57 -30.80
C LEU A 14 35.93 8.49 -30.60
N THR A 15 36.32 7.30 -30.15
CA THR A 15 35.37 6.25 -29.78
C THR A 15 34.64 6.68 -28.53
N LEU A 16 33.41 7.17 -28.68
CA LEU A 16 32.49 7.36 -27.57
C LEU A 16 32.15 5.96 -27.04
N VAL A 17 32.72 5.60 -25.89
CA VAL A 17 32.31 4.42 -25.15
C VAL A 17 30.93 4.74 -24.59
N THR A 18 29.87 4.27 -25.24
CA THR A 18 28.53 4.33 -24.66
C THR A 18 28.55 3.43 -23.43
N PRO A 19 28.16 3.90 -22.24
CA PRO A 19 27.99 3.02 -21.09
C PRO A 19 26.97 1.94 -21.48
N VAL A 20 27.41 0.68 -21.46
CA VAL A 20 26.51 -0.48 -21.51
C VAL A 20 26.00 -0.64 -20.09
N TYR A 21 24.82 -0.10 -19.81
CA TYR A 21 24.13 -0.42 -18.57
C TYR A 21 23.68 -1.88 -18.67
N ALA A 22 24.06 -2.70 -17.69
CA ALA A 22 23.51 -4.04 -17.55
C ALA A 22 22.02 -3.86 -17.20
N ASP A 23 21.17 -4.13 -18.19
CA ASP A 23 19.73 -4.17 -18.00
C ASP A 23 19.44 -5.43 -17.19
N PHE A 24 19.08 -5.28 -15.92
CA PHE A 24 18.65 -6.40 -15.08
C PHE A 24 17.14 -6.35 -14.97
N SER A 25 16.50 -7.52 -14.92
CA SER A 25 15.06 -7.62 -14.73
C SER A 25 14.75 -8.51 -13.53
N ILE A 26 13.69 -8.16 -12.80
CA ILE A 26 13.19 -8.96 -11.69
C ILE A 26 11.80 -9.45 -12.08
N SER A 27 11.61 -10.76 -12.03
CA SER A 27 10.28 -11.37 -12.07
C SER A 27 9.78 -11.54 -10.64
N ILE A 28 8.50 -11.23 -10.40
CA ILE A 28 7.86 -11.39 -9.10
C ILE A 28 6.43 -11.88 -9.28
N GLU A 29 6.07 -12.93 -8.57
CA GLU A 29 4.73 -13.51 -8.56
C GLU A 29 4.39 -14.09 -7.18
N THR A 30 3.09 -14.28 -6.94
CA THR A 30 2.57 -14.97 -5.77
C THR A 30 2.10 -16.37 -6.16
N ASP A 31 2.12 -17.31 -5.22
CA ASP A 31 1.68 -18.70 -5.46
C ASP A 31 0.18 -18.84 -5.80
N LYS A 32 -0.63 -17.85 -5.38
CA LYS A 32 -2.04 -17.69 -5.74
C LYS A 32 -2.35 -16.22 -6.03
N ILE A 33 -3.46 -15.97 -6.70
CA ILE A 33 -4.00 -14.60 -6.91
C ILE A 33 -5.00 -14.18 -5.82
N GLN A 34 -5.45 -15.13 -5.01
CA GLN A 34 -6.48 -14.94 -3.99
C GLN A 34 -6.18 -15.80 -2.76
N TYR A 35 -6.43 -15.24 -1.57
CA TYR A 35 -6.18 -15.84 -0.27
C TYR A 35 -7.31 -15.53 0.70
N ASP A 36 -7.47 -16.36 1.72
CA ASP A 36 -8.33 -16.09 2.89
C ASP A 36 -7.46 -15.70 4.09
N PHE A 37 -8.03 -15.02 5.10
CA PHE A 37 -7.28 -14.73 6.33
C PHE A 37 -6.73 -15.99 6.99
N GLY A 38 -5.46 -15.95 7.37
CA GLY A 38 -4.71 -17.08 7.95
C GLY A 38 -3.92 -17.87 6.92
N ASP A 39 -4.15 -17.65 5.62
CA ASP A 39 -3.31 -18.25 4.56
C ASP A 39 -1.89 -17.69 4.59
N THR A 40 -0.93 -18.52 4.18
CA THR A 40 0.43 -18.08 3.89
C THR A 40 0.54 -17.67 2.43
N VAL A 41 0.94 -16.43 2.18
CA VAL A 41 1.33 -15.95 0.85
C VAL A 41 2.78 -16.32 0.63
N VAL A 42 3.08 -16.97 -0.50
CA VAL A 42 4.45 -17.21 -0.95
C VAL A 42 4.71 -16.36 -2.18
N VAL A 43 5.66 -15.45 -2.06
CA VAL A 43 6.16 -14.61 -3.14
C VAL A 43 7.43 -15.24 -3.68
N SER A 44 7.50 -15.47 -4.98
CA SER A 44 8.67 -16.03 -5.65
C SER A 44 9.08 -15.20 -6.85
N GLY A 45 10.36 -15.27 -7.18
CA GLY A 45 10.89 -14.56 -8.32
C GLY A 45 12.29 -14.97 -8.71
N ASN A 46 12.74 -14.40 -9.81
CA ASN A 46 14.09 -14.57 -10.33
C ASN A 46 14.62 -13.22 -10.83
N ILE A 47 15.90 -12.99 -10.58
CA ILE A 47 16.67 -11.86 -11.10
C ILE A 47 17.44 -12.34 -12.33
N ASP A 48 17.11 -11.80 -13.50
CA ASP A 48 17.87 -11.99 -14.72
C ASP A 48 18.91 -10.86 -14.83
N GLY A 49 20.17 -11.22 -14.59
CA GLY A 49 21.29 -10.28 -14.52
C GLY A 49 22.28 -10.62 -13.40
N SER A 50 23.37 -9.86 -13.31
CA SER A 50 24.31 -9.95 -12.19
C SER A 50 23.95 -8.88 -11.16
N THR A 51 23.77 -9.28 -9.91
CA THR A 51 23.60 -8.37 -8.78
C THR A 51 24.71 -8.61 -7.75
N GLU A 52 25.18 -7.54 -7.10
CA GLU A 52 26.08 -7.64 -5.94
C GLU A 52 25.29 -7.69 -4.62
N ASN A 53 23.97 -7.54 -4.67
CA ASN A 53 23.11 -7.54 -3.49
C ASN A 53 22.82 -8.95 -3.01
N GLU A 54 22.94 -9.17 -1.70
CA GLU A 54 22.69 -10.47 -1.07
C GLU A 54 21.22 -10.69 -0.73
N PHE A 55 20.43 -9.61 -0.65
CA PHE A 55 19.01 -9.64 -0.34
C PHE A 55 18.19 -8.68 -1.20
N ILE A 56 16.90 -8.98 -1.33
CA ILE A 56 15.89 -8.13 -1.96
C ILE A 56 14.88 -7.70 -0.89
N GLU A 57 14.41 -6.45 -0.98
CA GLU A 57 13.41 -5.90 -0.07
C GLU A 57 12.01 -5.98 -0.68
N PHE A 58 11.03 -6.28 0.16
CA PHE A 58 9.61 -6.34 -0.18
C PHE A 58 8.85 -5.26 0.59
N MET A 59 7.90 -4.63 -0.09
CA MET A 59 6.92 -3.72 0.48
C MET A 59 5.54 -4.25 0.14
N ILE A 60 4.78 -4.63 1.16
CA ILE A 60 3.41 -5.08 1.02
C ILE A 60 2.52 -3.88 1.31
N ILE A 61 1.67 -3.53 0.35
CA ILE A 61 0.80 -2.36 0.38
C ILE A 61 -0.64 -2.85 0.39
N GLY A 62 -1.40 -2.43 1.39
CA GLY A 62 -2.79 -2.81 1.59
C GLY A 62 -3.75 -2.18 0.58
N PRO A 63 -5.04 -2.59 0.60
CA PRO A 63 -6.08 -2.10 -0.30
C PRO A 63 -6.26 -0.59 -0.27
N SER A 64 -5.95 0.01 0.87
CA SER A 64 -6.04 1.45 1.11
C SER A 64 -4.83 2.24 0.59
N GLY A 65 -3.81 1.57 0.06
CA GLY A 65 -2.56 2.18 -0.40
C GLY A 65 -1.49 2.34 0.69
N SER A 66 -1.77 1.89 1.93
CA SER A 66 -0.84 1.96 3.06
C SER A 66 0.19 0.84 3.02
N LEU A 67 1.44 1.15 3.40
CA LEU A 67 2.46 0.12 3.63
C LEU A 67 2.08 -0.67 4.89
N VAL A 68 1.78 -1.96 4.72
CA VAL A 68 1.37 -2.84 5.82
C VAL A 68 2.52 -3.70 6.33
N GLU A 69 3.49 -4.03 5.48
CA GLU A 69 4.63 -4.85 5.87
C GLU A 69 5.86 -4.56 5.00
N ILE A 70 7.04 -4.65 5.62
CA ILE A 70 8.33 -4.65 4.93
C ILE A 70 9.00 -6.00 5.20
N GLY A 71 9.38 -6.67 4.12
CA GLY A 71 10.07 -7.96 4.15
C GLY A 71 11.44 -7.90 3.50
N ARG A 72 12.25 -8.93 3.74
CA ARG A 72 13.49 -9.16 2.99
C ARG A 72 13.71 -10.64 2.78
N ALA A 73 14.24 -11.00 1.61
CA ALA A 73 14.64 -12.37 1.31
C ALA A 73 16.08 -12.41 0.78
N ASN A 74 16.78 -13.49 1.11
CA ASN A 74 18.08 -13.78 0.52
C ASN A 74 17.91 -14.17 -0.95
N ILE A 75 18.90 -13.83 -1.76
CA ILE A 75 18.99 -14.24 -3.16
C ILE A 75 19.89 -15.47 -3.23
N PHE A 76 19.39 -16.54 -3.86
CA PHE A 76 20.18 -17.74 -4.11
C PHE A 76 21.17 -17.52 -5.24
N ASP A 77 22.22 -18.35 -5.32
CA ASP A 77 23.27 -18.27 -6.36
C ASP A 77 22.72 -18.34 -7.81
N ASN A 78 21.52 -18.88 -8.00
CA ASN A 78 20.84 -18.96 -9.30
C ASN A 78 19.95 -17.74 -9.60
N GLY A 79 19.96 -16.70 -8.77
CA GLY A 79 19.15 -15.49 -8.89
C GLY A 79 17.72 -15.65 -8.39
N ASN A 80 17.31 -16.82 -7.90
CA ASN A 80 15.98 -17.01 -7.33
C ASN A 80 15.88 -16.39 -5.93
N PHE A 81 14.66 -16.07 -5.53
CA PHE A 81 14.32 -15.73 -4.16
C PHE A 81 12.90 -16.18 -3.85
N ASP A 82 12.64 -16.37 -2.56
CA ASP A 82 11.29 -16.57 -2.03
C ASP A 82 11.10 -15.80 -0.72
N TYR A 83 9.91 -15.25 -0.52
CA TYR A 83 9.49 -14.57 0.69
C TYR A 83 8.10 -15.07 1.08
N SER A 84 7.85 -15.26 2.37
CA SER A 84 6.53 -15.69 2.83
C SER A 84 6.08 -14.90 4.05
N PHE A 85 4.77 -14.62 4.07
CA PHE A 85 4.09 -13.94 5.16
C PHE A 85 2.68 -14.50 5.30
N VAL A 86 2.07 -14.31 6.46
CA VAL A 86 0.73 -14.82 6.77
C VAL A 86 -0.28 -13.70 6.62
N THR A 87 -1.37 -13.95 5.89
CA THR A 87 -2.52 -13.06 5.85
C THR A 87 -3.26 -13.09 7.18
N GLY A 88 -3.82 -11.96 7.60
CA GLY A 88 -4.37 -11.85 8.94
C GLY A 88 -3.32 -11.41 9.97
N GLY A 89 -3.79 -10.96 11.13
CA GLY A 89 -2.96 -10.31 12.14
C GLY A 89 -3.03 -8.78 12.06
N PRO A 90 -2.30 -8.05 12.93
CA PRO A 90 -2.52 -6.61 13.12
C PRO A 90 -2.31 -5.74 11.87
N SER A 91 -1.44 -6.17 10.95
CA SER A 91 -1.04 -5.37 9.79
C SER A 91 -1.77 -5.73 8.49
N ILE A 92 -2.18 -7.00 8.32
CA ILE A 92 -2.84 -7.51 7.10
C ILE A 92 -4.25 -7.99 7.49
N ASN A 93 -5.09 -7.06 7.95
CA ASN A 93 -6.40 -7.34 8.55
C ASN A 93 -7.60 -6.89 7.70
N SER A 94 -7.39 -6.49 6.45
CA SER A 94 -8.47 -6.04 5.56
C SER A 94 -8.59 -6.92 4.33
N GLU A 95 -9.82 -7.07 3.85
CA GLU A 95 -10.08 -7.69 2.54
C GLU A 95 -9.82 -6.67 1.44
N GLY A 96 -9.46 -7.16 0.25
CA GLY A 96 -9.24 -6.33 -0.91
C GLY A 96 -7.95 -6.64 -1.67
N LYS A 97 -7.59 -5.74 -2.58
CA LYS A 97 -6.43 -5.88 -3.46
C LYS A 97 -5.16 -5.37 -2.79
N TYR A 98 -4.21 -6.27 -2.57
CA TYR A 98 -2.88 -5.95 -2.09
C TYR A 98 -1.89 -5.81 -3.25
N VAL A 99 -0.88 -4.97 -3.05
CA VAL A 99 0.24 -4.79 -3.99
C VAL A 99 1.53 -5.13 -3.27
N ILE A 100 2.33 -6.01 -3.86
CA ILE A 100 3.69 -6.31 -3.40
C ILE A 100 4.64 -5.61 -4.34
N LYS A 101 5.51 -4.76 -3.80
CA LYS A 101 6.63 -4.17 -4.54
C LYS A 101 7.93 -4.79 -4.04
N ALA A 102 8.84 -5.14 -4.94
CA ALA A 102 10.16 -5.63 -4.57
C ALA A 102 11.27 -5.02 -5.42
N GLY A 103 12.44 -4.83 -4.81
CA GLY A 103 13.62 -4.32 -5.48
C GLY A 103 14.78 -4.10 -4.53
N PHE A 104 15.81 -3.44 -5.05
CA PHE A 104 17.03 -3.08 -4.31
C PHE A 104 17.08 -1.62 -3.89
N SER A 105 16.26 -0.79 -4.54
CA SER A 105 16.16 0.65 -4.28
C SER A 105 14.76 1.13 -4.64
N GLU A 106 14.37 2.28 -4.10
CA GLU A 106 13.05 2.88 -4.33
C GLU A 106 12.79 3.21 -5.81
N ASP A 107 13.85 3.44 -6.59
CA ASP A 107 13.75 3.83 -8.01
C ASP A 107 13.47 2.66 -8.97
N ASN A 108 13.70 1.40 -8.56
CA ASN A 108 13.58 0.22 -9.41
C ASN A 108 12.80 -0.89 -8.68
N LEU A 109 11.51 -0.64 -8.49
CA LEU A 109 10.58 -1.58 -7.85
C LEU A 109 9.72 -2.29 -8.90
N PHE A 110 9.65 -3.61 -8.76
CA PHE A 110 8.76 -4.48 -9.55
C PHE A 110 7.54 -4.82 -8.71
N GLU A 111 6.37 -4.93 -9.34
CA GLU A 111 5.11 -5.15 -8.62
C GLU A 111 4.37 -6.42 -9.03
N THR A 112 3.73 -7.05 -8.06
CA THR A 112 2.67 -8.05 -8.26
C THR A 112 1.48 -7.76 -7.36
N LYS A 113 0.33 -8.37 -7.63
CA LYS A 113 -0.95 -8.08 -6.97
C LYS A 113 -1.65 -9.37 -6.60
N PHE A 114 -2.28 -9.37 -5.43
CA PHE A 114 -3.12 -10.47 -4.97
C PHE A 114 -4.35 -9.91 -4.24
N PHE A 115 -5.33 -10.76 -3.98
CA PHE A 115 -6.55 -10.38 -3.28
C PHE A 115 -6.71 -11.19 -1.99
N ILE A 116 -7.25 -10.56 -0.93
CA ILE A 116 -7.70 -11.24 0.28
C ILE A 116 -9.21 -11.12 0.40
N GLY A 117 -9.90 -12.23 0.64
CA GLY A 117 -11.36 -12.29 0.78
C GLY A 117 -12.07 -12.77 -0.50
N GLU A 118 -13.40 -12.70 -0.50
CA GLU A 118 -14.20 -13.08 -1.67
C GLU A 118 -14.08 -12.03 -2.76
N ILE A 119 -13.62 -12.43 -3.94
CA ILE A 119 -13.94 -11.68 -5.15
C ILE A 119 -15.46 -11.77 -5.27
N MET A 120 -16.17 -10.66 -5.09
CA MET A 120 -17.57 -10.59 -5.47
C MET A 120 -17.63 -10.88 -6.97
N ASP A 121 -17.91 -12.13 -7.32
CA ASP A 121 -18.20 -12.58 -8.68
C ASP A 121 -19.52 -11.90 -9.12
N ASP A 122 -19.46 -10.62 -9.44
CA ASP A 122 -20.50 -9.95 -10.23
C ASP A 122 -19.93 -8.78 -11.05
N VAL A 123 -18.98 -9.11 -11.92
CA VAL A 123 -19.01 -8.53 -13.27
C VAL A 123 -18.99 -9.70 -14.25
N PRO A 124 -20.13 -10.02 -14.87
CA PRO A 124 -20.16 -11.01 -15.92
C PRO A 124 -19.24 -10.56 -17.05
N VAL A 125 -18.36 -11.51 -17.40
CA VAL A 125 -17.71 -11.67 -18.69
C VAL A 125 -18.58 -11.14 -19.84
N GLU A 126 -17.93 -10.39 -20.72
CA GLU A 126 -18.38 -9.93 -22.04
C GLU A 126 -19.65 -10.61 -22.58
N THR A 127 -20.74 -9.86 -22.66
CA THR A 127 -21.78 -10.12 -23.65
C THR A 127 -22.22 -8.81 -24.27
N GLU A 128 -22.01 -8.70 -25.59
CA GLU A 128 -22.68 -7.73 -26.45
C GLU A 128 -24.19 -7.75 -26.16
N VAL A 129 -24.77 -6.62 -25.74
CA VAL A 129 -26.22 -6.42 -25.77
C VAL A 129 -26.53 -5.02 -26.30
N ASP A 130 -26.80 -5.02 -27.59
CA ASP A 130 -27.97 -4.44 -28.26
C ASP A 130 -28.67 -3.24 -27.58
N GLU A 131 -28.54 -2.09 -28.24
CA GLU A 131 -29.27 -0.85 -27.99
C GLU A 131 -30.78 -1.04 -28.21
N SER A 132 -31.54 -1.52 -27.22
CA SER A 132 -32.97 -1.17 -27.08
C SER A 132 -33.59 -1.66 -25.77
N ASN A 133 -33.44 -0.90 -24.69
CA ASN A 133 -34.55 -0.64 -23.76
C ASN A 133 -34.14 0.39 -22.71
N LEU A 134 -34.37 1.64 -23.06
CA LEU A 134 -34.42 2.77 -22.15
C LEU A 134 -35.73 2.67 -21.34
N TYR A 135 -35.67 2.25 -20.08
CA TYR A 135 -36.74 2.58 -19.13
C TYR A 135 -36.15 3.01 -17.79
N GLN A 136 -36.54 4.23 -17.46
CA GLN A 136 -36.20 5.05 -16.31
C GLN A 136 -37.04 4.59 -15.11
N CYS A 137 -36.40 4.31 -13.97
CA CYS A 137 -37.07 4.24 -12.67
C CYS A 137 -36.62 5.45 -11.85
N GLU A 138 -37.45 6.49 -11.89
CA GLU A 138 -37.41 7.59 -10.94
C GLU A 138 -37.83 7.06 -9.56
N SER A 139 -37.00 7.32 -8.57
CA SER A 139 -37.19 6.97 -7.18
C SER A 139 -38.25 7.86 -6.52
N GLU A 140 -39.47 7.36 -6.38
CA GLU A 140 -40.37 7.72 -5.28
C GLU A 140 -40.94 6.43 -4.66
N MET A 141 -40.73 6.28 -3.35
CA MET A 141 -41.51 5.43 -2.43
C MET A 141 -41.62 3.92 -2.71
N CYS A 142 -40.80 3.14 -2.01
CA CYS A 142 -41.19 1.82 -1.50
C CYS A 142 -40.83 1.75 0.00
N VAL A 143 -41.63 2.41 0.83
CA VAL A 143 -41.68 2.18 2.29
C VAL A 143 -43.06 1.62 2.57
N GLU A 144 -43.14 0.32 2.92
CA GLU A 144 -44.32 -0.22 3.60
C GLU A 144 -43.89 -1.12 4.77
N GLU A 145 -44.20 -0.58 5.96
CA GLU A 145 -44.50 -1.13 7.27
C GLU A 145 -44.26 -2.64 7.55
N CYS A 146 -43.40 -2.91 8.53
CA CYS A 146 -43.45 -4.11 9.38
C CYS A 146 -43.58 -3.69 10.86
N GLU A 147 -44.65 -2.98 11.22
CA GLU A 147 -44.97 -2.67 12.62
C GLU A 147 -46.23 -3.41 13.09
N GLN A 148 -46.18 -4.74 13.28
CA GLN A 148 -47.10 -5.47 14.17
C GLN A 148 -46.54 -6.88 14.53
N ASP A 149 -45.28 -7.01 14.96
CA ASP A 149 -44.83 -8.22 15.65
C ASP A 149 -44.35 -7.87 17.07
N PRO A 150 -45.10 -8.22 18.13
CA PRO A 150 -44.67 -8.02 19.52
C PRO A 150 -43.50 -8.94 19.94
N ASN A 151 -42.97 -9.76 19.04
CA ASN A 151 -41.79 -10.60 19.26
C ASN A 151 -40.58 -10.20 18.41
N CYS A 152 -40.61 -9.03 17.76
CA CYS A 152 -39.40 -8.42 17.19
C CYS A 152 -38.55 -7.85 18.33
N THR A 153 -37.77 -8.72 18.99
CA THR A 153 -36.59 -8.27 19.73
C THR A 153 -35.56 -7.85 18.70
N VAL A 154 -35.48 -6.54 18.46
CA VAL A 154 -34.31 -5.93 17.82
C VAL A 154 -33.16 -6.17 18.79
N PHE A 155 -32.35 -7.17 18.47
CA PHE A 155 -31.07 -7.38 19.13
C PHE A 155 -30.20 -6.14 18.90
N GLU A 156 -29.66 -5.64 20.01
CA GLU A 156 -28.65 -4.60 20.10
C GLU A 156 -27.45 -4.92 19.19
N GLU A 157 -26.94 -3.86 18.55
CA GLU A 157 -25.55 -3.69 18.11
C GLU A 157 -25.07 -4.61 16.97
N LEU A 158 -25.41 -4.23 15.73
CA LEU A 158 -24.50 -4.47 14.63
C LEU A 158 -23.40 -3.41 14.72
N GLU A 159 -22.27 -3.76 15.34
CA GLU A 159 -20.97 -3.18 15.00
C GLU A 159 -20.72 -3.48 13.51
N SER A 160 -21.34 -2.69 12.64
CA SER A 160 -21.12 -2.80 11.20
C SER A 160 -19.64 -2.54 10.97
N GLN A 161 -18.95 -3.50 10.36
CA GLN A 161 -17.57 -3.32 9.94
C GLN A 161 -17.48 -2.00 9.16
N VAL A 162 -16.81 -1.02 9.75
CA VAL A 162 -16.66 0.29 9.13
C VAL A 162 -15.73 0.10 7.94
N ILE A 163 -16.29 0.20 6.73
CA ILE A 163 -15.54 0.06 5.48
C ILE A 163 -14.87 1.40 5.20
N PHE A 164 -13.55 1.38 5.03
CA PHE A 164 -12.77 2.52 4.56
C PHE A 164 -12.51 2.42 3.06
N PRO A 165 -12.42 3.55 2.33
CA PRO A 165 -12.63 4.92 2.80
C PRO A 165 -14.10 5.21 3.13
N LEU A 166 -14.35 6.15 4.05
CA LEU A 166 -15.71 6.54 4.45
C LEU A 166 -16.48 7.15 3.27
N SER A 167 -17.81 7.08 3.31
CA SER A 167 -18.70 7.42 2.19
C SER A 167 -18.62 8.86 1.67
N PHE A 168 -17.94 9.79 2.39
CA PHE A 168 -17.74 11.17 1.92
C PHE A 168 -16.55 11.31 0.96
N VAL A 169 -15.70 10.29 0.85
CA VAL A 169 -14.49 10.28 0.04
C VAL A 169 -14.86 9.90 -1.39
N ASP A 170 -14.49 10.75 -2.35
CA ASP A 170 -14.69 10.52 -3.77
C ASP A 170 -13.58 9.58 -4.28
N PRO A 171 -13.90 8.41 -4.89
CA PRO A 171 -12.91 7.46 -5.40
C PRO A 171 -11.99 7.99 -6.50
N ILE A 172 -12.37 9.09 -7.16
CA ILE A 172 -11.60 9.68 -8.27
C ILE A 172 -10.59 10.71 -7.74
N ILE A 173 -10.82 11.25 -6.55
CA ILE A 173 -9.97 12.27 -5.94
C ILE A 173 -8.86 11.58 -5.14
N ASP A 174 -7.62 12.06 -5.31
CA ASP A 174 -6.49 11.60 -4.51
C ASP A 174 -6.81 11.72 -3.00
N PRO A 175 -6.76 10.64 -2.20
CA PRO A 175 -7.04 10.70 -0.77
C PRO A 175 -6.22 11.77 -0.01
N GLN A 176 -5.02 12.10 -0.48
CA GLN A 176 -4.18 13.14 0.10
C GLN A 176 -4.84 14.53 0.01
N PHE A 177 -5.67 14.78 -1.01
CA PHE A 177 -6.44 16.02 -1.14
C PHE A 177 -7.27 16.32 0.12
N TYR A 178 -7.91 15.30 0.68
CA TYR A 178 -8.76 15.44 1.88
C TYR A 178 -7.93 15.67 3.14
N VAL A 179 -6.74 15.07 3.23
CA VAL A 179 -5.77 15.33 4.31
C VAL A 179 -5.26 16.76 4.25
N ASP A 180 -4.88 17.24 3.06
CA ASP A 180 -4.43 18.62 2.86
C ASP A 180 -5.53 19.61 3.20
N ARG A 181 -6.77 19.30 2.81
CA ARG A 181 -7.94 20.08 3.18
C ARG A 181 -8.15 20.14 4.69
N TYR A 182 -8.05 19.00 5.38
CA TYR A 182 -8.15 18.94 6.84
C TYR A 182 -7.08 19.75 7.56
N ASN A 183 -5.84 19.75 7.06
CA ASN A 183 -4.75 20.47 7.70
C ASN A 183 -4.77 21.99 7.41
N ASN A 184 -5.34 22.41 6.27
CA ASN A 184 -5.24 23.80 5.80
C ASN A 184 -6.58 24.58 5.84
N GLU A 185 -7.74 23.91 5.89
CA GLU A 185 -9.06 24.55 5.93
C GLU A 185 -9.75 24.33 7.28
N LEU A 186 -9.82 25.38 8.10
CA LEU A 186 -10.44 25.33 9.43
C LEU A 186 -11.89 24.84 9.39
N GLU A 187 -12.70 25.34 8.44
CA GLU A 187 -14.12 24.95 8.32
C GLU A 187 -14.28 23.45 7.99
N TYR A 188 -13.41 22.92 7.14
CA TYR A 188 -13.44 21.50 6.79
C TYR A 188 -12.98 20.63 7.97
N LYS A 189 -11.94 21.07 8.70
CA LYS A 189 -11.51 20.42 9.94
C LYS A 189 -12.63 20.36 10.98
N GLU A 190 -13.27 21.48 11.27
CA GLU A 190 -14.38 21.53 12.24
C GLU A 190 -15.58 20.69 11.81
N TRP A 191 -15.86 20.64 10.50
CA TRP A 191 -16.88 19.75 9.95
C TRP A 191 -16.48 18.29 10.14
N PHE A 192 -15.25 17.91 9.82
CA PHE A 192 -14.78 16.54 9.95
C PHE A 192 -14.81 16.07 11.41
N ASP A 193 -14.18 16.83 12.32
CA ASP A 193 -14.10 16.52 13.74
C ASP A 193 -15.49 16.39 14.40
N ARG A 194 -16.50 17.11 13.88
CA ARG A 194 -17.89 17.04 14.38
C ARG A 194 -18.67 15.84 13.85
N ASN A 195 -18.45 15.42 12.60
CA ASN A 195 -19.23 14.35 11.96
C ASN A 195 -18.57 12.97 12.12
N TYR A 196 -17.26 12.93 12.33
CA TYR A 196 -16.46 11.70 12.40
C TYR A 196 -15.52 11.74 13.62
N PRO A 197 -16.04 11.91 14.86
CA PRO A 197 -15.20 12.11 16.05
C PRO A 197 -14.35 10.89 16.42
N ASP A 198 -14.73 9.71 15.93
CA ASP A 198 -14.08 8.44 16.22
C ASP A 198 -12.99 8.07 15.19
N PHE A 199 -12.80 8.89 14.15
CA PHE A 199 -11.86 8.61 13.06
C PHE A 199 -10.84 9.73 12.90
N THR A 200 -9.58 9.38 12.62
CA THR A 200 -8.63 10.35 12.09
C THR A 200 -8.92 10.60 10.60
N ILE A 201 -8.50 11.75 10.07
CA ILE A 201 -8.64 12.03 8.63
C ILE A 201 -7.93 10.98 7.78
N TYR A 202 -6.79 10.46 8.24
CA TYR A 202 -6.03 9.41 7.58
C TYR A 202 -6.84 8.12 7.50
N GLN A 203 -7.40 7.66 8.63
CA GLN A 203 -8.27 6.48 8.66
C GLN A 203 -9.47 6.67 7.73
N ALA A 204 -10.16 7.80 7.86
CA ALA A 204 -11.36 8.09 7.09
C ALA A 204 -11.17 8.06 5.57
N VAL A 205 -9.98 8.43 5.09
CA VAL A 205 -9.64 8.47 3.66
C VAL A 205 -8.83 7.24 3.22
N GLY A 206 -8.62 6.27 4.11
CA GLY A 206 -7.88 5.05 3.82
C GLY A 206 -6.35 5.22 3.79
N LEU A 207 -5.80 6.32 4.30
CA LEU A 207 -4.36 6.51 4.39
C LEU A 207 -3.80 6.06 5.74
N SER A 208 -2.55 5.59 5.76
CA SER A 208 -1.79 5.39 6.99
C SER A 208 -1.38 6.75 7.56
N GLU A 209 -1.58 6.93 8.87
CA GLU A 209 -1.08 8.11 9.55
C GLU A 209 0.47 8.11 9.53
N PRO A 210 1.11 9.21 9.13
CA PRO A 210 2.57 9.28 9.11
C PRO A 210 3.12 9.14 10.52
N ILE A 211 4.19 8.34 10.67
CA ILE A 211 4.92 8.22 11.94
C ILE A 211 5.33 9.63 12.39
N PRO A 212 4.89 10.10 13.59
CA PRO A 212 5.22 11.43 14.06
C PRO A 212 6.72 11.65 14.12
N GLU A 213 7.16 12.87 13.81
CA GLU A 213 8.60 13.19 13.70
C GLU A 213 9.37 12.92 14.99
N TRP A 214 8.76 13.19 16.16
CA TRP A 214 9.39 12.90 17.44
C TRP A 214 9.64 11.40 17.65
N VAL A 215 8.75 10.52 17.12
CA VAL A 215 8.92 9.06 17.16
C VAL A 215 10.13 8.68 16.32
N ARG A 216 10.20 9.17 15.08
CA ARG A 216 11.37 8.93 14.19
C ARG A 216 12.68 9.35 14.84
N GLY A 217 12.71 10.54 15.45
CA GLY A 217 13.90 11.04 16.15
C GLY A 217 14.36 10.13 17.30
N VAL A 218 13.42 9.63 18.12
CA VAL A 218 13.73 8.70 19.22
C VAL A 218 14.32 7.39 18.69
N PHE A 219 13.71 6.80 17.66
CA PHE A 219 14.21 5.55 17.06
C PHE A 219 15.55 5.72 16.34
N ALA A 220 15.81 6.89 15.75
CA ALA A 220 17.12 7.21 15.18
C ALA A 220 18.21 7.24 16.27
N PHE A 221 17.96 7.91 17.40
CA PHE A 221 18.91 7.92 18.52
C PHE A 221 19.15 6.53 19.13
N TRP A 222 18.12 5.70 19.18
CA TRP A 222 18.27 4.30 19.59
C TRP A 222 19.09 3.48 18.59
N ALA A 223 18.83 3.61 17.29
CA ALA A 223 19.57 2.92 16.23
C ALA A 223 21.07 3.29 16.23
N ASP A 224 21.40 4.54 16.57
CA ASP A 224 22.77 5.02 16.73
C ASP A 224 23.42 4.61 18.08
N GLY A 225 22.69 3.90 18.95
CA GLY A 225 23.16 3.50 20.27
C GLY A 225 23.27 4.64 21.29
N GLN A 226 22.68 5.80 21.01
CA GLN A 226 22.62 6.94 21.94
C GLN A 226 21.55 6.75 23.01
N ILE A 227 20.53 5.93 22.73
CA ILE A 227 19.53 5.46 23.68
C ILE A 227 19.73 3.96 23.85
N SER A 228 19.80 3.49 25.10
CA SER A 228 19.91 2.05 25.38
C SER A 228 18.56 1.34 25.23
N ASP A 229 18.57 0.03 25.00
CA ASP A 229 17.34 -0.78 24.99
C ASP A 229 16.52 -0.62 26.27
N GLU A 230 17.19 -0.48 27.43
CA GLU A 230 16.54 -0.29 28.72
C GLU A 230 15.83 1.08 28.80
N ASP A 231 16.47 2.14 28.29
CA ASP A 231 15.89 3.47 28.26
C ASP A 231 14.72 3.55 27.28
N LEU A 232 14.85 2.96 26.09
CA LEU A 232 13.76 2.88 25.10
C LEU A 232 12.56 2.12 25.69
N LYS A 233 12.80 0.96 26.31
CA LYS A 233 11.75 0.16 26.97
C LYS A 233 11.04 0.96 28.05
N ASN A 234 11.77 1.69 28.88
CA ASN A 234 11.20 2.52 29.94
C ASN A 234 10.42 3.72 29.38
N ALA A 235 10.87 4.32 28.27
CA ALA A 235 10.15 5.38 27.57
C ALA A 235 8.83 4.88 26.97
N ILE A 236 8.85 3.75 26.27
CA ILE A 236 7.62 3.13 25.73
C ILE A 236 6.67 2.76 26.87
N LYS A 237 7.19 2.18 27.97
CA LYS A 237 6.39 1.90 29.16
C LYS A 237 5.71 3.16 29.71
N PHE A 238 6.42 4.27 29.79
CA PHE A 238 5.84 5.54 30.23
C PHE A 238 4.73 6.03 29.30
N LEU A 239 4.89 5.90 27.98
CA LEU A 239 3.88 6.29 26.99
C LEU A 239 2.60 5.46 27.11
N VAL A 240 2.74 4.15 27.37
CA VAL A 240 1.61 3.24 27.64
C VAL A 240 0.94 3.60 28.98
N ASP A 241 1.73 3.74 30.04
CA ASP A 241 1.21 4.06 31.39
C ASP A 241 0.52 5.45 31.42
N SER A 242 0.90 6.36 30.51
CA SER A 242 0.30 7.70 30.36
C SER A 242 -0.93 7.72 29.44
N GLY A 243 -1.28 6.59 28.81
CA GLY A 243 -2.38 6.51 27.84
C GLY A 243 -2.12 7.25 26.52
N ILE A 244 -0.85 7.52 26.19
CA ILE A 244 -0.46 8.12 24.90
C ILE A 244 -0.40 7.05 23.82
N ILE A 245 0.10 5.86 24.18
CA ILE A 245 0.00 4.66 23.36
C ILE A 245 -1.04 3.76 24.01
N ILE A 246 -2.05 3.37 23.24
CA ILE A 246 -3.07 2.40 23.64
C ILE A 246 -2.69 1.08 22.96
N LEU A 247 -2.69 -0.01 23.73
CA LEU A 247 -2.49 -1.36 23.22
C LEU A 247 -3.86 -2.03 23.22
N ASP A 248 -4.33 -2.44 22.05
CA ASP A 248 -5.56 -3.23 21.87
C ASP A 248 -5.31 -4.73 22.13
#